data_AF-A0A519EBD6-F1
#
_entry.id   AF-A0A519EBD6-F1
#
_cell.length_a   1.000
_cell.length_b   1.000
_cell.length_c   1.000
_cell.angle_alpha   90.00
_cell.angle_beta   90.00
_cell.angle_gamma   90.00
#
_symmetry.space_group_name_H-M   'P 1'
#
loop_
_entity.id
_entity.type
_entity.pdbx_description
1 polymer ?
#
loop_
_entity_poly.entity_id
_entity_poly.type
_entity_poly.pdbx_seq_one_letter_code
_entity_poly.pdbx_strand_id
1 'polypeptide(L)' 'MTTPPTVRQHKGRTYVLDSHGPGAGPWRGRFVVKGVEDSRPGVTAWHELDDEFPSADEAVAHADRVACQYIATFAEQA' A
#
# COMPACT_ATOMS: atom_id res chain seq x y z
N MET A 1 2.28 1.93 16.54
CA MET A 1 3.46 2.55 15.90
C MET A 1 3.24 2.49 14.41
N THR A 2 3.53 3.55 13.65
CA THR A 2 3.48 3.52 12.18
C THR A 2 4.90 3.55 11.66
N THR A 3 5.24 2.62 10.77
CA THR A 3 6.50 2.70 10.02
C THR A 3 6.46 3.94 9.11
N PRO A 4 7.60 4.51 8.71
CA PRO A 4 7.58 5.53 7.67
C PRO A 4 7.01 4.94 6.37
N PRO A 5 6.09 5.64 5.69
CA PRO A 5 5.54 5.16 4.45
C PRO A 5 6.62 5.07 3.37
N THR A 6 6.62 3.97 2.61
CA THR A 6 7.59 3.70 1.54
C THR A 6 6.95 4.00 0.19
N VAL A 7 7.57 4.88 -0.61
CA VAL A 7 7.10 5.20 -1.96
C VAL A 7 7.78 4.29 -2.98
N ARG A 8 7.00 3.68 -3.87
CA ARG A 8 7.47 2.78 -4.94
C ARG A 8 6.79 3.07 -6.28
N GLN A 9 7.31 2.47 -7.34
CA GLN A 9 6.77 2.57 -8.68
C GLN A 9 6.69 1.19 -9.33
N HIS A 10 5.56 0.89 -9.98
CA HIS A 10 5.32 -0.37 -10.69
C HIS A 10 4.49 -0.08 -11.94
N LYS A 11 4.90 -0.63 -13.10
CA LYS A 11 4.22 -0.44 -14.41
C LYS A 11 3.83 1.03 -14.70
N GLY A 12 4.70 1.99 -14.40
CA GLY A 12 4.46 3.42 -14.64
C GLY A 12 3.49 4.10 -13.66
N ARG A 13 3.01 3.38 -12.64
CA ARG A 13 2.19 3.92 -11.55
C ARG A 13 3.04 4.09 -10.29
N THR A 14 2.93 5.24 -9.64
CA THR A 14 3.53 5.46 -8.32
C THR A 14 2.55 4.99 -7.26
N TYR A 15 3.03 4.30 -6.24
CA TYR A 15 2.23 3.87 -5.09
C TYR A 15 3.01 4.07 -3.80
N VAL A 16 2.28 4.17 -2.69
CA VAL A 16 2.85 4.29 -1.35
C VAL A 16 2.41 3.10 -0.53
N LEU A 17 3.33 2.55 0.23
CA LEU A 17 3.15 1.44 1.14
C LEU A 17 3.29 1.94 2.56
N ASP A 18 2.52 1.37 3.47
CA ASP A 18 2.63 1.64 4.89
C ASP A 18 2.18 0.42 5.68
N SER A 19 2.52 0.39 6.96
CA SER A 19 2.00 -0.63 7.88
C SER A 19 1.43 0.03 9.13
N HIS A 20 0.33 -0.53 9.62
CA HIS A 20 -0.29 -0.09 10.86
C HIS A 20 -0.40 -1.26 11.84
N GLY A 21 -0.17 -0.97 13.13
CA GLY A 21 -0.25 -1.97 14.18
C GLY A 21 0.02 -1.37 15.57
N PRO A 22 -0.37 -2.08 16.65
CA PRO A 22 -0.23 -1.60 18.03
C PRO A 22 1.22 -1.56 18.54
N GLY A 23 2.22 -1.89 17.71
CA GLY A 23 3.65 -1.83 18.05
C GLY A 23 4.26 -3.17 18.49
N ALA A 24 3.45 -4.08 19.05
CA ALA A 24 3.85 -5.45 19.41
C ALA A 24 3.23 -6.53 18.49
N GLY A 25 2.52 -6.13 17.44
CA GLY A 25 1.75 -7.01 16.54
C GLY A 25 0.29 -7.24 17.00
N PRO A 26 -0.59 -7.75 16.12
CA PRO A 26 -0.35 -8.00 14.68
C PRO A 26 -0.25 -6.71 13.86
N TRP A 27 0.53 -6.75 12.78
CA TRP A 27 0.74 -5.67 11.83
C TRP A 27 -0.07 -5.93 10.56
N ARG A 28 -0.67 -4.87 10.02
CA ARG A 28 -1.44 -4.94 8.79
C ARG A 28 -0.85 -4.02 7.74
N GLY A 29 -0.72 -4.54 6.53
CA GLY A 29 -0.22 -3.79 5.39
C GLY A 29 -1.29 -2.85 4.85
N ARG A 30 -0.89 -1.70 4.33
CA ARG A 30 -1.77 -0.85 3.53
C ARG A 30 -1.02 -0.21 2.39
N PHE A 31 -1.71 0.03 1.27
CA PHE A 31 -1.11 0.69 0.12
C PHE A 31 -2.06 1.69 -0.52
N VAL A 32 -1.51 2.64 -1.27
CA VAL A 32 -2.30 3.55 -2.10
C VAL A 32 -1.61 3.77 -3.42
N VAL A 33 -2.35 3.64 -4.52
CA VAL A 33 -1.84 3.92 -5.87
C VAL A 33 -2.15 5.36 -6.22
N LYS A 34 -1.12 6.15 -6.52
CA LYS A 34 -1.28 7.53 -6.98
C LYS A 34 -1.66 7.51 -8.46
N GLY A 35 -2.87 7.96 -8.77
CA GLY A 35 -3.32 8.25 -10.13
C GLY A 35 -2.68 9.54 -10.66
N VAL A 36 -2.25 9.50 -11.93
CA VAL A 36 -2.13 10.71 -12.75
C VAL A 36 -3.56 11.27 -12.81
N GLU A 37 -3.81 12.47 -12.28
CA GLU A 37 -5.12 13.15 -12.15
C GLU A 37 -5.86 13.14 -10.80
N ASP A 38 -5.25 12.76 -9.67
CA ASP A 38 -5.90 13.05 -8.38
C ASP A 38 -5.64 14.50 -7.93
N SER A 39 -6.38 15.44 -8.56
CA SER A 39 -6.50 16.85 -8.18
C SER A 39 -7.37 17.08 -6.94
N ARG A 40 -7.58 16.06 -6.08
CA ARG A 40 -8.26 16.24 -4.80
C ARG A 40 -7.28 16.07 -3.64
N PRO A 41 -6.72 17.17 -3.11
CA PRO A 41 -5.92 17.11 -1.90
C PRO A 41 -6.84 16.74 -0.73
N GLY A 42 -6.71 15.52 -0.21
CA GLY A 42 -7.18 15.25 1.15
C GLY A 42 -7.67 13.85 1.47
N VAL A 43 -8.01 13.00 0.49
CA VAL A 43 -8.43 11.61 0.77
C VAL A 43 -7.61 10.66 -0.08
N THR A 44 -6.39 10.40 0.38
CA THR A 44 -5.60 9.27 -0.10
C THR A 44 -6.27 8.01 0.45
N ALA A 45 -7.14 7.37 -0.34
CA ALA A 45 -7.84 6.15 0.07
C ALA A 45 -6.81 5.01 0.17
N TRP A 46 -6.36 4.75 1.40
CA TRP A 46 -5.50 3.61 1.69
C TRP A 46 -6.31 2.32 1.53
N HIS A 47 -5.78 1.40 0.73
CA HIS A 47 -6.23 0.02 0.70
C HIS A 47 -5.62 -0.69 1.89
N GLU A 48 -6.42 -0.85 2.94
CA GLU A 48 -6.06 -1.60 4.13
C GLU A 48 -6.25 -3.09 3.89
N LEU A 49 -5.20 -3.87 4.17
CA LEU A 49 -5.25 -5.32 4.07
C LEU A 49 -5.62 -5.88 5.44
N ASP A 50 -6.51 -6.88 5.45
CA ASP A 50 -6.95 -7.51 6.69
C ASP A 50 -5.95 -8.57 7.17
N ASP A 51 -5.02 -9.01 6.31
CA ASP A 51 -3.96 -9.95 6.64
C ASP A 51 -3.03 -9.42 7.74
N GLU A 52 -2.85 -10.26 8.76
CA GLU A 52 -2.10 -9.96 9.97
C GLU A 52 -0.74 -10.63 9.95
N PHE A 53 0.30 -9.82 10.15
CA PHE A 53 1.69 -10.25 10.15
C PHE A 53 2.35 -10.03 11.51
N PRO A 54 3.30 -10.89 11.90
CA PRO A 54 4.02 -10.73 13.16
C PRO A 54 4.97 -9.51 13.11
N SER A 55 5.34 -9.04 11.91
CA SER A 55 6.27 -7.92 11.70
C SER A 55 5.73 -6.88 10.71
N ALA A 56 6.10 -5.61 10.95
CA ALA A 56 5.79 -4.51 10.04
C ALA A 56 6.38 -4.72 8.62
N ASP A 57 7.58 -5.29 8.53
CA ASP A 57 8.24 -5.57 7.25
C ASP A 57 7.45 -6.58 6.40
N GLU A 58 6.96 -7.66 7.02
CA GLU A 58 6.12 -8.65 6.33
C GLU A 58 4.78 -8.05 5.89
N ALA A 59 4.17 -7.19 6.71
CA ALA A 59 2.98 -6.45 6.36
C ALA A 59 3.20 -5.53 5.14
N VAL A 60 4.33 -4.82 5.09
CA VAL A 60 4.72 -3.98 3.94
C VAL A 60 5.02 -4.82 2.71
N ALA A 61 5.73 -5.94 2.85
CA ALA A 61 6.04 -6.85 1.74
C ALA A 61 4.78 -7.48 1.14
N HIS A 62 3.80 -7.81 1.99
CA HIS A 62 2.49 -8.26 1.53
C HIS A 62 1.74 -7.14 0.81
N ALA A 63 1.73 -5.92 1.37
CA ALA A 63 1.14 -4.76 0.72
C ALA A 63 1.79 -4.45 -0.64
N ASP A 64 3.10 -4.63 -0.78
CA ASP A 64 3.82 -4.46 -2.05
C ASP A 64 3.33 -5.46 -3.11
N ARG A 65 3.15 -6.74 -2.73
CA ARG A 65 2.62 -7.77 -3.64
C ARG A 65 1.21 -7.45 -4.09
N VAL A 66 0.33 -7.09 -3.16
CA VAL A 66 -1.07 -6.75 -3.48
C VAL A 66 -1.13 -5.48 -4.33
N ALA A 67 -0.33 -4.45 -4.02
CA ALA A 67 -0.24 -3.24 -4.82
C ALA A 67 0.24 -3.53 -6.26
N CYS A 68 1.27 -4.38 -6.42
CA CYS A 68 1.74 -4.80 -7.75
C CYS A 68 0.65 -5.54 -8.52
N GLN A 69 -0.06 -6.46 -7.86
CA GLN A 69 -1.16 -7.20 -8.48
C GLN A 69 -2.31 -6.25 -8.87
N TYR A 70 -2.71 -5.34 -7.98
CA TYR A 70 -3.71 -4.32 -8.25
C TYR A 70 -3.30 -3.50 -9.49
N ILE A 71 -2.10 -2.93 -9.47
CA ILE A 71 -1.59 -2.14 -10.60
C ILE A 71 -1.55 -2.99 -11.88
N ALA A 72 -1.13 -4.26 -11.81
CA ALA A 72 -1.10 -5.13 -12.98
C ALA A 72 -2.49 -5.37 -13.56
N THR A 73 -3.48 -5.71 -12.73
CA THR A 73 -4.86 -5.95 -13.15
C THR A 73 -5.54 -4.69 -13.69
N PHE A 74 -5.35 -3.53 -13.04
CA PHE A 74 -5.99 -2.28 -13.45
C PHE A 74 -5.24 -1.56 -14.58
N ALA A 75 -3.93 -1.81 -14.79
CA ALA A 75 -3.19 -1.29 -15.93
C ALA A 75 -3.57 -1.95 -17.26
N GLU A 76 -4.13 -3.16 -17.24
CA GLU A 76 -4.62 -3.85 -18.45
C GLU A 76 -6.02 -3.36 -18.90
N GLN A 77 -6.72 -2.58 -18.07
CA GLN A 77 -8.06 -2.08 -18.36
C GLN A 77 -8.09 -0.62 -18.85
N ALA A 78 -6.94 0.00 -19.11
CA ALA A 78 -6.80 1.41 -19.51
C ALA A 78 -6.40 1.57 -20.98
#